data_AF-A0A371WIH7-F1
#
_entry.id   AF-A0A371WIH7-F1
#
_cell.length_a   1.000
_cell.length_b   1.000
_cell.length_c   1.000
_cell.angle_alpha   90.00
_cell.angle_beta   90.00
_cell.angle_gamma   90.00
#
_symmetry.space_group_name_H-M   'P 1'
#
loop_
_entity.id
_entity.type
_entity.pdbx_description
1 polymer ?
#
loop_
_entity_poly.entity_id
_entity_poly.type
_entity_poly.pdbx_seq_one_letter_code
_entity_poly.pdbx_strand_id
1 'polypeptide(L)' 'MRITPGGITIQQLIDERYTHLQILCCAAKLVPLDQIPTRVRGKSLEDVAHQFVCATCGKRATLARIAPWRHGMPRL' A
#
# COMPACT_ATOMS: atom_id res chain seq x y z
N MET A 1 -2.15 11.22 22.54
CA MET A 1 -1.84 10.77 21.17
C MET A 1 -2.98 9.84 20.75
N ARG A 2 -3.79 10.23 19.77
CA ARG A 2 -5.00 9.48 19.39
C ARG A 2 -4.59 8.25 18.56
N ILE A 3 -4.76 7.07 19.15
CA ILE A 3 -4.64 5.80 18.43
C ILE A 3 -5.96 5.65 17.67
N THR A 4 -5.93 5.88 16.36
CA THR A 4 -7.12 5.75 15.51
C THR A 4 -7.34 4.27 15.24
N PRO A 5 -8.54 3.71 15.46
CA PRO A 5 -8.82 2.27 15.27
C PRO A 5 -8.95 1.85 13.79
N GLY A 6 -8.13 2.43 12.92
CA GLY A 6 -8.04 2.10 11.50
C GLY A 6 -6.57 2.18 11.11
N GLY A 7 -6.06 1.20 10.36
CA GLY A 7 -4.64 1.07 10.05
C GLY A 7 -4.00 2.30 9.37
N ILE A 8 -2.70 2.20 9.08
CA ILE A 8 -1.94 3.28 8.43
C ILE A 8 -2.63 3.75 7.14
N THR A 9 -2.83 5.06 7.01
CA THR A 9 -3.38 5.69 5.81
C THR A 9 -2.31 5.94 4.75
N ILE A 10 -2.74 6.07 3.49
CA ILE A 10 -1.82 6.40 2.39
C ILE A 10 -1.15 7.76 2.60
N GLN A 11 -1.86 8.74 3.17
CA GLN A 11 -1.28 10.06 3.46
C GLN A 11 -0.15 9.97 4.49
N GLN A 12 -0.33 9.18 5.56
CA GLN A 12 0.72 8.95 6.56
C GLN A 12 1.97 8.33 5.93
N LEU A 13 1.81 7.38 5.00
CA LEU A 13 2.95 6.79 4.28
C LEU A 13 3.72 7.84 3.47
N ILE A 14 3.02 8.77 2.82
CA ILE A 14 3.64 9.87 2.08
C ILE A 14 4.40 10.79 3.03
N ASP A 15 3.78 11.14 4.17
CA ASP A 15 4.38 12.00 5.20
C ASP A 15 5.63 11.34 5.81
N GLU A 16 5.62 10.02 5.97
CA GLU A 16 6.75 9.18 6.42
C GLU A 16 7.81 8.90 5.33
N ARG A 17 7.70 9.55 4.15
CA ARG A 17 8.65 9.45 3.02
C ARG A 17 8.72 8.06 2.39
N TYR A 18 7.67 7.25 2.50
CA TYR A 18 7.53 6.09 1.62
C TYR A 18 7.28 6.56 0.19
N THR A 19 7.71 5.77 -0.79
CA THR A 19 7.55 6.13 -2.21
C THR A 19 6.63 5.16 -2.95
N HIS A 20 6.52 3.92 -2.49
CA HIS A 20 5.71 2.89 -3.13
C HIS A 20 4.94 2.05 -2.10
N LEU A 21 3.88 1.40 -2.56
CA LEU A 21 3.33 0.20 -1.95
C LEU A 21 3.92 -1.02 -2.64
N GLN A 22 4.56 -1.89 -1.87
CA GLN A 22 4.93 -3.22 -2.30
C GLN A 22 3.78 -4.18 -2.06
N ILE A 23 3.33 -4.84 -3.13
CA ILE A 23 2.23 -5.80 -3.11
C ILE A 23 2.81 -7.18 -3.42
N LEU A 24 2.69 -8.09 -2.46
CA LEU A 24 3.25 -9.42 -2.49
C LEU A 24 2.18 -10.44 -2.87
N CYS A 25 2.28 -11.01 -4.07
CA CYS A 25 1.47 -12.15 -4.48
C CYS A 25 2.32 -13.11 -5.31
N CYS A 26 1.91 -13.46 -6.54
CA CYS A 26 2.72 -14.29 -7.43
C CYS A 26 4.02 -13.59 -7.87
N ALA A 27 3.99 -12.27 -7.95
CA ALA A 27 5.15 -11.42 -8.16
C ALA A 27 5.02 -10.17 -7.28
N ALA A 28 6.15 -9.66 -6.79
CA ALA A 28 6.17 -8.39 -6.08
C ALA A 28 5.90 -7.25 -7.06
N LYS A 29 4.84 -6.49 -6.82
CA LYS A 29 4.50 -5.28 -7.59
C LYS A 29 4.75 -4.05 -6.74
N LEU A 30 5.43 -3.06 -7.30
CA LEU A 30 5.58 -1.74 -6.68
C LEU A 30 4.57 -0.78 -7.31
N VAL A 31 3.73 -0.16 -6.49
CA VAL A 31 2.77 0.87 -6.91
C VAL A 31 3.24 2.21 -6.35
N PRO A 32 3.61 3.19 -7.19
CA PRO A 32 4.04 4.50 -6.71
C PRO A 32 2.92 5.21 -5.94
N LEU A 33 3.23 5.80 -4.79
CA LEU A 33 2.26 6.54 -3.98
C LEU A 33 1.79 7.83 -4.67
N ASP A 34 2.59 8.42 -5.56
CA ASP A 34 2.21 9.61 -6.32
C ASP A 34 1.08 9.33 -7.32
N GLN A 35 1.05 8.12 -7.89
CA GLN A 35 0.02 7.66 -8.83
C GLN A 35 -1.30 7.29 -8.13
N ILE A 36 -1.30 7.24 -6.79
CA ILE A 36 -2.51 6.95 -6.04
C ILE A 36 -3.43 8.18 -6.05
N PRO A 37 -4.70 8.05 -6.48
CA PRO A 37 -5.65 9.16 -6.55
C PRO A 37 -5.80 9.88 -5.21
N THR A 38 -5.84 11.21 -5.23
CA THR A 38 -5.97 12.03 -4.00
C THR A 38 -7.17 11.63 -3.15
N ARG A 39 -8.29 11.24 -3.79
CA ARG A 39 -9.51 10.76 -3.12
C ARG A 39 -9.33 9.51 -2.26
N VAL A 40 -8.28 8.72 -2.47
CA VAL A 40 -7.97 7.53 -1.65
C VAL A 40 -6.79 7.76 -0.70
N ARG A 41 -6.13 8.92 -0.73
CA ARG A 41 -4.99 9.19 0.17
C ARG A 41 -5.38 9.23 1.65
N GLY A 42 -6.59 9.68 1.96
CA GLY A 42 -7.15 9.66 3.32
C GLY A 42 -7.67 8.29 3.76
N LYS A 43 -7.64 7.27 2.90
CA LYS A 43 -8.10 5.91 3.25
C LYS A 43 -6.98 5.09 3.87
N SER A 44 -7.38 4.13 4.70
CA SER A 44 -6.49 3.16 5.32
C SER A 44 -5.93 2.19 4.27
N LEU A 45 -4.75 1.62 4.51
CA LEU A 45 -4.20 0.55 3.68
C LEU A 45 -5.16 -0.63 3.53
N GLU A 46 -5.89 -0.97 4.59
CA GLU A 46 -6.89 -2.03 4.59
C GLU A 46 -8.02 -1.76 3.56
N ASP A 47 -8.54 -0.53 3.54
CA ASP A 47 -9.61 -0.12 2.61
C ASP A 47 -9.17 -0.13 1.14
N VAL A 48 -7.88 0.11 0.89
CA VAL A 48 -7.33 0.14 -0.48
C VAL A 48 -6.74 -1.19 -0.91
N ALA A 49 -6.43 -2.10 0.02
CA ALA A 49 -5.76 -3.36 -0.28
C ALA A 49 -6.53 -4.19 -1.32
N HIS A 50 -7.85 -4.27 -1.15
CA HIS A 50 -8.74 -5.05 -2.00
C HIS A 50 -8.90 -4.50 -3.43
N GLN A 51 -8.42 -3.28 -3.69
CA GLN A 51 -8.42 -2.66 -5.02
C GLN A 51 -7.27 -3.16 -5.89
N PHE A 52 -6.23 -3.74 -5.28
CA PHE A 52 -5.10 -4.29 -6.01
C PHE A 52 -5.33 -5.75 -6.37
N VAL A 53 -5.24 -6.06 -7.66
CA VAL A 53 -5.44 -7.41 -8.20
C VAL A 53 -4.11 -7.91 -8.75
N CYS A 54 -3.73 -9.13 -8.37
CA CYS A 54 -2.59 -9.80 -8.97
C CYS A 54 -2.90 -10.18 -10.42
N ALA A 55 -2.10 -9.69 -11.38
CA ALA A 55 -2.28 -10.00 -12.79
C ALA A 55 -2.05 -11.48 -13.14
N THR A 56 -1.28 -12.21 -12.33
CA THR A 56 -0.96 -13.62 -12.56
C THR A 56 -2.06 -14.56 -12.08
N CYS A 57 -2.58 -14.38 -10.86
CA CYS A 57 -3.56 -15.30 -10.27
C CYS A 57 -4.97 -14.70 -10.12
N GLY A 58 -5.18 -13.44 -10.49
CA GLY A 58 -6.48 -12.76 -10.37
C GLY A 58 -6.95 -12.49 -8.95
N LYS A 59 -6.18 -12.87 -7.91
CA LYS A 59 -6.56 -12.68 -6.51
C LYS A 59 -6.35 -11.23 -6.10
N ARG A 60 -7.30 -10.70 -5.31
CA ARG A 60 -7.18 -9.41 -4.64
C ARG A 60 -6.12 -9.49 -3.54
N ALA A 61 -5.35 -8.43 -3.38
CA ALA A 61 -4.43 -8.31 -2.26
C ALA A 61 -5.21 -8.15 -0.95
N THR A 62 -4.62 -8.64 0.13
CA THR A 62 -5.06 -8.42 1.51
C THR A 62 -4.03 -7.55 2.22
N LEU A 63 -4.39 -6.96 3.36
CA LEU A 63 -3.46 -6.14 4.15
C LEU A 63 -2.14 -6.88 4.45
N ALA A 64 -2.20 -8.18 4.75
CA ALA A 64 -1.02 -9.02 5.02
C ALA A 64 -0.05 -9.15 3.83
N ARG A 65 -0.47 -8.74 2.63
CA ARG A 65 0.29 -8.82 1.37
C ARG A 65 0.69 -7.45 0.86
N ILE A 66 0.51 -6.40 1.64
CA ILE A 66 0.89 -5.03 1.26
C ILE A 66 1.82 -4.48 2.31
N ALA A 67 2.96 -3.96 1.85
CA ALA A 67 3.95 -3.33 2.68
C ALA A 67 4.33 -1.97 2.09
N PRO A 68 4.52 -0.94 2.92
CA PRO A 68 5.11 0.31 2.45
C PRO A 68 6.58 0.10 2.08
N TRP A 69 7.02 0.74 1.00
CA TRP A 69 8.38 0.62 0.48
C TRP A 69 8.94 1.97 0.05
N ARG A 70 10.26 2.16 0.19
CA ARG A 70 10.97 3.34 -0.28
C ARG A 70 12.31 2.98 -0.92
N HIS A 71 12.84 3.86 -1.75
CA HIS A 71 14.15 3.66 -2.38
C HIS A 71 15.22 3.41 -1.31
N GLY A 72 16.04 2.38 -1.53
CA GLY A 72 17.07 1.94 -0.58
C GLY A 72 16.61 0.87 0.42
N MET A 73 15.32 0.51 0.48
CA MET A 73 14.87 -0.66 1.25
C MET A 73 14.98 -1.95 0.42
N PRO A 74 15.42 -3.07 1.01
CA PRO A 74 15.31 -4.38 0.37
C PRO A 74 13.83 -4.67 0.09
N ARG A 75 13.56 -5.30 -1.04
CA ARG A 75 12.22 -5.77 -1.39
C ARG A 75 11.93 -7.01 -0.56
N LEU A 76 10.73 -7.06 0.04
CA LEU A 76 10.19 -8.28 0.67
C LEU A 76 9.87 -9.36 -0.37
#